data_AF-A0A6B0HCE5-F1
#
_entry.id   AF-A0A6B0HCE5-F1
#
_cell.length_a   1.000
_cell.length_b   1.000
_cell.length_c   1.000
_cell.angle_alpha   90.00
_cell.angle_beta   90.00
_cell.angle_gamma   90.00
#
_symmetry.space_group_name_H-M   'P 1'
#
loop_
_entity.id
_entity.type
_entity.pdbx_description
1 polymer ?
#
loop_
_entity_poly.entity_id
_entity_poly.type
_entity_poly.pdbx_seq_one_letter_code
_entity_poly.pdbx_strand_id
1 'polypeptide(L)'
;MEERTRAYLRGRFRDHYRRTEITPPPAANEREWGFIPWTDSPGTTMVRHRSLLELGDLSEFLVRKRPRHVYFSAGRFRDPGASSMGEKDWQSADLVFDLDADHLPGVTLGEDTYAEMLATCKDALFRLLDFLENDFSFEDVEVVFSGGRGYHVHIRDENVRHLEREHRREIVDYVRGIGLDFDELIETETVAGLGRRTPTERRHLRIDGGWGRRIHEQFMAFVDELLDLEDEAALERLQAFDGIGEGKAEATLNAARNNREELEAGNVTVHTAVAQLAERFASRAVERDNAPIDEPVTTDTNRLIRLPGSLHGGSGLETLRLDRDEIDDFEPLSDAVPETFRGQEIAVDVTDGGEVELGGDIFTVSEGDQSLPEYVGVFLMARGRAEKEKE
;
A
#
# COMPACT_ATOMS: atom_id res chain seq x y z
N MET A 1 16.75 -9.17 22.62
CA MET A 1 15.71 -8.76 23.57
C MET A 1 15.84 -9.54 24.85
N GLU A 2 16.33 -8.85 25.86
CA GLU A 2 16.49 -9.40 27.21
C GLU A 2 15.14 -9.65 27.90
N GLU A 3 15.16 -10.48 28.94
CA GLU A 3 13.96 -10.81 29.71
C GLU A 3 13.27 -9.57 30.26
N ARG A 4 14.03 -8.59 30.76
CA ARG A 4 13.49 -7.37 31.36
C ARG A 4 12.74 -6.52 30.32
N THR A 5 13.37 -6.26 29.18
CA THR A 5 12.78 -5.55 28.04
C THR A 5 11.50 -6.23 27.59
N ARG A 6 11.55 -7.55 27.40
CA ARG A 6 10.38 -8.34 27.02
C ARG A 6 9.26 -8.26 28.05
N ALA A 7 9.59 -8.35 29.34
CA ALA A 7 8.60 -8.25 30.43
C ALA A 7 7.96 -6.86 30.48
N TYR A 8 8.77 -5.80 30.27
CA TYR A 8 8.32 -4.42 30.18
C TYR A 8 7.34 -4.22 29.03
N LEU A 9 7.76 -4.51 27.79
CA LEU A 9 6.92 -4.38 26.59
C LEU A 9 5.63 -5.19 26.72
N ARG A 10 5.72 -6.45 27.19
CA ARG A 10 4.54 -7.29 27.44
C ARG A 10 3.60 -6.70 28.49
N GLY A 11 4.13 -6.03 29.51
CA GLY A 11 3.37 -5.30 30.51
C GLY A 11 2.63 -4.11 29.90
N ARG A 12 3.33 -3.29 29.11
CA ARG A 12 2.75 -2.11 28.46
C ARG A 12 1.71 -2.45 27.41
N PHE A 13 1.92 -3.51 26.63
CA PHE A 13 0.91 -4.04 25.72
C PHE A 13 -0.37 -4.45 26.46
N ARG A 14 -0.25 -5.06 27.64
CA ARG A 14 -1.41 -5.37 28.49
C ARG A 14 -2.18 -4.12 28.88
N ASP A 15 -1.48 -3.07 29.26
CA ASP A 15 -2.08 -1.85 29.76
C ASP A 15 -2.81 -1.08 28.65
N HIS A 16 -2.26 -1.09 27.43
CA HIS A 16 -2.97 -0.67 26.23
C HIS A 16 -4.26 -1.50 26.05
N TYR A 17 -4.17 -2.84 25.96
CA TYR A 17 -5.36 -3.69 25.77
C TYR A 17 -6.41 -3.62 26.88
N ARG A 18 -6.07 -3.11 28.07
CA ARG A 18 -7.03 -2.86 29.16
C ARG A 18 -7.87 -1.60 28.95
N ARG A 19 -7.40 -0.68 28.11
CA ARG A 19 -7.96 0.66 27.90
C ARG A 19 -8.48 0.86 26.49
N THR A 20 -8.12 -0.03 25.56
CA THR A 20 -8.55 0.01 24.16
C THR A 20 -9.72 -0.93 23.94
N GLU A 21 -10.78 -0.42 23.32
CA GLU A 21 -11.86 -1.25 22.78
C GLU A 21 -11.51 -1.65 21.34
N ILE A 22 -11.55 -2.96 21.06
CA ILE A 22 -11.17 -3.48 19.74
C ILE A 22 -12.39 -4.05 19.04
N THR A 23 -12.75 -3.43 17.92
CA THR A 23 -13.80 -3.95 17.04
C THR A 23 -13.26 -5.12 16.22
N PRO A 24 -13.84 -6.32 16.35
CA PRO A 24 -13.42 -7.49 15.59
C PRO A 24 -13.74 -7.32 14.09
N PRO A 25 -13.05 -8.06 13.19
CA PRO A 25 -13.36 -8.03 11.77
C PRO A 25 -14.77 -8.62 11.49
N PRO A 26 -15.41 -8.26 10.35
CA PRO A 26 -16.67 -8.87 9.95
C PRO A 26 -16.58 -10.41 9.89
N ALA A 27 -17.63 -11.09 10.36
CA ALA A 27 -17.68 -12.55 10.47
C ALA A 27 -16.52 -13.17 11.29
N ALA A 28 -16.09 -12.50 12.37
CA ALA A 28 -14.99 -12.94 13.24
C ALA A 28 -15.08 -14.39 13.73
N ASN A 29 -16.30 -14.93 13.88
CA ASN A 29 -16.55 -16.32 14.28
C ASN A 29 -16.22 -17.35 13.18
N GLU A 30 -16.12 -16.92 11.91
CA GLU A 30 -15.80 -17.75 10.75
C GLU A 30 -14.32 -17.63 10.35
N ARG A 31 -13.52 -16.87 11.09
CA ARG A 31 -12.10 -16.61 10.74
C ARG A 31 -11.16 -17.42 11.60
N GLU A 32 -10.07 -17.89 10.99
CA GLU A 32 -8.91 -18.37 11.75
C GLU A 32 -8.27 -17.19 12.45
N TRP A 33 -7.84 -17.40 13.69
CA TRP A 33 -7.07 -16.46 14.47
C TRP A 33 -5.66 -16.98 14.70
N GLY A 34 -4.71 -16.05 14.69
CA GLY A 34 -3.31 -16.31 14.98
C GLY A 34 -2.72 -15.21 15.85
N PHE A 35 -1.72 -15.54 16.66
CA PHE A 35 -0.98 -14.54 17.43
C PHE A 35 0.45 -14.98 17.69
N ILE A 36 1.34 -14.01 17.87
CA ILE A 36 2.73 -14.22 18.24
C ILE A 36 2.88 -13.81 19.70
N PRO A 37 3.21 -14.73 20.63
CA PRO A 37 3.52 -14.37 22.00
C PRO A 37 4.94 -13.78 22.12
N TRP A 38 5.20 -13.13 23.24
CA TRP A 38 6.57 -12.78 23.64
C TRP A 38 7.31 -14.03 24.14
N THR A 39 8.36 -14.46 23.43
CA THR A 39 9.16 -15.67 23.73
C THR A 39 10.62 -15.33 24.06
N ASP A 40 11.34 -16.29 24.64
CA ASP A 40 12.79 -16.26 24.91
C ASP A 40 13.64 -16.93 23.84
N SER A 41 13.02 -17.83 23.09
CA SER A 41 13.70 -18.62 22.08
C SER A 41 13.99 -17.79 20.83
N PRO A 42 15.15 -17.99 20.17
CA PRO A 42 15.44 -17.37 18.88
C PRO A 42 14.37 -17.74 17.85
N GLY A 43 13.81 -16.73 17.19
CA GLY A 43 12.78 -16.89 16.15
C GLY A 43 11.36 -16.53 16.62
N THR A 44 10.44 -16.53 15.66
CA THR A 44 9.06 -16.08 15.84
C THR A 44 8.12 -17.27 15.71
N THR A 45 7.62 -17.80 16.83
CA THR A 45 6.63 -18.89 16.80
C THR A 45 5.22 -18.32 16.84
N MET A 46 4.47 -18.51 15.75
CA MET A 46 3.06 -18.14 15.69
C MET A 46 2.19 -19.26 16.27
N VAL A 47 1.27 -18.90 17.17
CA VAL A 47 0.15 -19.76 17.58
C VAL A 47 -1.00 -19.47 16.64
N ARG A 48 -1.48 -20.47 15.91
CA ARG A 48 -2.48 -20.36 14.84
C ARG A 48 -3.45 -21.54 14.88
N HIS A 49 -4.38 -21.62 13.93
CA HIS A 49 -5.51 -22.57 13.94
C HIS A 49 -6.40 -22.40 15.17
N ARG A 50 -6.77 -21.15 15.49
CA ARG A 50 -7.70 -20.83 16.57
C ARG A 50 -9.00 -20.29 16.00
N SER A 51 -10.12 -20.70 16.58
CA SER A 51 -11.41 -20.06 16.33
C SER A 51 -11.70 -19.01 17.40
N LEU A 52 -12.62 -18.10 17.13
CA LEU A 52 -13.06 -17.12 18.13
C LEU A 52 -13.63 -17.81 19.39
N LEU A 53 -14.32 -18.94 19.22
CA LEU A 53 -14.83 -19.76 20.33
C LEU A 53 -13.71 -20.24 21.27
N GLU A 54 -12.55 -20.61 20.73
CA GLU A 54 -11.38 -21.02 21.53
C GLU A 54 -10.69 -19.83 22.20
N LEU A 55 -10.67 -18.66 21.53
CA LEU A 55 -10.12 -17.44 22.13
C LEU A 55 -10.98 -16.94 23.29
N GLY A 56 -12.30 -17.08 23.15
CA GLY A 56 -13.30 -16.53 24.06
C GLY A 56 -13.59 -15.06 23.74
N ASP A 57 -13.77 -14.26 24.79
CA ASP A 57 -13.86 -12.81 24.64
C ASP A 57 -12.52 -12.24 24.14
N LEU A 58 -12.55 -11.49 23.03
CA LEU A 58 -11.35 -10.99 22.37
C LEU A 58 -10.58 -10.02 23.28
N SER A 59 -11.27 -9.12 23.98
CA SER A 59 -10.67 -8.15 24.88
C SER A 59 -10.00 -8.84 26.07
N GLU A 60 -10.69 -9.80 26.70
CA GLU A 60 -10.11 -10.62 27.78
C GLU A 60 -8.89 -11.43 27.28
N PHE A 61 -8.98 -12.00 26.07
CA PHE A 61 -7.88 -12.71 25.45
C PHE A 61 -6.64 -11.83 25.30
N LEU A 62 -6.78 -10.60 24.79
CA LEU A 62 -5.68 -9.67 24.58
C LEU A 62 -5.03 -9.24 25.90
N VAL A 63 -5.83 -8.89 26.91
CA VAL A 63 -5.34 -8.55 28.25
C VAL A 63 -4.64 -9.73 28.93
N ARG A 64 -5.14 -10.96 28.75
CA ARG A 64 -4.57 -12.16 29.37
C ARG A 64 -3.29 -12.61 28.67
N LYS A 65 -3.34 -12.76 27.34
CA LYS A 65 -2.24 -13.32 26.54
C LYS A 65 -1.14 -12.29 26.29
N ARG A 66 -1.49 -11.01 26.16
CA ARG A 66 -0.56 -9.90 25.90
C ARG A 66 0.30 -10.19 24.68
N PRO A 67 -0.32 -10.50 23.54
CA PRO A 67 0.40 -10.93 22.35
C PRO A 67 1.28 -9.79 21.81
N ARG A 68 2.43 -10.15 21.24
CA ARG A 68 3.30 -9.25 20.49
C ARG A 68 2.65 -8.82 19.17
N HIS A 69 1.93 -9.74 18.53
CA HIS A 69 1.16 -9.50 17.32
C HIS A 69 -0.10 -10.38 17.31
N VAL A 70 -1.19 -9.88 16.71
CA VAL A 70 -2.46 -10.60 16.57
C VAL A 70 -2.95 -10.49 15.14
N TYR A 71 -3.51 -11.57 14.64
CA TYR A 71 -3.93 -11.73 13.26
C TYR A 71 -5.25 -12.50 13.16
N PHE A 72 -5.95 -12.29 12.06
CA PHE A 72 -7.09 -13.08 11.62
C PHE A 72 -6.93 -13.42 10.13
N SER A 73 -7.55 -14.47 9.65
CA SER A 73 -7.49 -14.85 8.24
C SER A 73 -8.34 -13.94 7.35
N ALA A 74 -7.82 -13.57 6.17
CA ALA A 74 -8.61 -12.97 5.10
C ALA A 74 -9.77 -13.90 4.69
N GLY A 75 -9.51 -15.21 4.68
CA GLY A 75 -10.49 -16.27 4.46
C GLY A 75 -11.48 -16.46 5.61
N ARG A 76 -12.67 -16.93 5.24
CA ARG A 76 -13.77 -17.36 6.11
C ARG A 76 -14.00 -18.85 5.91
N PHE A 77 -14.27 -19.54 7.00
CA PHE A 77 -14.26 -20.99 7.11
C PHE A 77 -15.46 -21.44 7.94
N ARG A 78 -15.96 -22.64 7.63
CA ARG A 78 -16.98 -23.29 8.46
C ARG A 78 -16.37 -23.81 9.77
N ASP A 79 -15.14 -24.32 9.72
CA ASP A 79 -14.37 -24.76 10.89
C ASP A 79 -13.00 -24.04 10.96
N PRO A 80 -12.95 -22.77 11.40
CA PRO A 80 -11.70 -22.00 11.41
C PRO A 80 -10.60 -22.54 12.35
N GLY A 81 -10.97 -23.39 13.32
CA GLY A 81 -10.04 -23.99 14.28
C GLY A 81 -9.34 -25.25 13.76
N ALA A 82 -9.76 -25.80 12.62
CA ALA A 82 -9.16 -27.02 12.07
C ALA A 82 -7.67 -26.81 11.72
N SER A 83 -6.87 -27.85 11.94
CA SER A 83 -5.42 -27.80 11.77
C SER A 83 -4.99 -27.91 10.31
N SER A 84 -5.81 -28.50 9.44
CA SER A 84 -5.55 -28.61 8.00
C SER A 84 -6.54 -27.80 7.16
N MET A 85 -6.07 -27.26 6.03
CA MET A 85 -6.90 -26.41 5.16
C MET A 85 -8.13 -27.13 4.58
N GLY A 86 -8.00 -28.43 4.27
CA GLY A 86 -9.12 -29.21 3.74
C GLY A 86 -10.24 -29.43 4.76
N GLU A 87 -9.91 -29.47 6.04
CA GLU A 87 -10.88 -29.64 7.14
C GLU A 87 -11.56 -28.33 7.52
N LYS A 88 -10.95 -27.17 7.23
CA LYS A 88 -11.54 -25.87 7.56
C LYS A 88 -12.81 -25.55 6.77
N ASP A 89 -12.97 -26.16 5.60
CA ASP A 89 -14.11 -25.92 4.69
C ASP A 89 -14.25 -24.41 4.36
N TRP A 90 -13.39 -23.96 3.44
CA TRP A 90 -13.31 -22.56 3.00
C TRP A 90 -14.62 -22.10 2.36
N GLN A 91 -15.09 -20.90 2.72
CA GLN A 91 -16.37 -20.34 2.27
C GLN A 91 -16.17 -19.14 1.33
N SER A 92 -15.31 -18.20 1.72
CA SER A 92 -15.01 -16.96 0.97
C SER A 92 -13.76 -16.30 1.54
N ALA A 93 -13.24 -15.24 0.92
CA ALA A 93 -12.15 -14.43 1.48
C ALA A 93 -12.29 -12.96 1.10
N ASP A 94 -11.97 -12.07 2.05
CA ASP A 94 -11.76 -10.65 1.72
C ASP A 94 -10.66 -10.53 0.65
N LEU A 95 -10.76 -9.57 -0.26
CA LEU A 95 -9.67 -9.21 -1.16
C LEU A 95 -8.79 -8.19 -0.44
N VAL A 96 -7.54 -8.55 -0.15
CA VAL A 96 -6.67 -7.75 0.73
C VAL A 96 -5.41 -7.36 -0.03
N PHE A 97 -5.14 -6.07 -0.07
CA PHE A 97 -3.90 -5.51 -0.58
C PHE A 97 -3.00 -5.12 0.59
N ASP A 98 -1.70 -5.37 0.46
CA ASP A 98 -0.70 -4.96 1.45
C ASP A 98 0.37 -4.12 0.75
N LEU A 99 0.60 -2.95 1.33
CA LEU A 99 1.67 -2.04 0.96
C LEU A 99 2.66 -2.01 2.10
N ASP A 100 3.85 -2.54 1.88
CA ASP A 100 4.96 -2.50 2.84
C ASP A 100 6.12 -1.74 2.21
N ALA A 101 6.68 -0.76 2.94
CA ALA A 101 7.80 0.06 2.47
C ALA A 101 8.98 -0.77 1.97
N ASP A 102 9.21 -1.97 2.52
CA ASP A 102 10.28 -2.88 2.09
C ASP A 102 10.14 -3.36 0.63
N HIS A 103 8.93 -3.31 0.08
CA HIS A 103 8.62 -3.74 -1.28
C HIS A 103 8.43 -2.56 -2.26
N LEU A 104 8.52 -1.32 -1.78
CA LEU A 104 8.27 -0.15 -2.60
C LEU A 104 9.49 0.19 -3.47
N PRO A 105 9.29 0.49 -4.76
CA PRO A 105 10.33 1.06 -5.58
C PRO A 105 10.74 2.44 -5.03
N GLY A 106 12.05 2.71 -5.03
CA GLY A 106 12.59 3.97 -4.52
C GLY A 106 12.84 4.00 -3.00
N VAL A 107 12.52 2.93 -2.27
CA VAL A 107 12.93 2.76 -0.87
C VAL A 107 14.25 1.99 -0.80
N THR A 108 15.24 2.55 -0.13
CA THR A 108 16.53 1.92 0.15
C THR A 108 16.69 1.68 1.65
N LEU A 109 16.57 0.42 2.05
CA LEU A 109 16.64 0.03 3.47
C LEU A 109 18.00 0.36 4.08
N GLY A 110 17.96 1.16 5.16
CA GLY A 110 19.14 1.61 5.87
C GLY A 110 19.71 2.94 5.36
N GLU A 111 19.20 3.45 4.23
CA GLU A 111 19.51 4.81 3.75
C GLU A 111 18.33 5.74 4.04
N ASP A 112 17.11 5.35 3.67
CA ASP A 112 15.92 6.15 3.95
C ASP A 112 15.54 6.10 5.43
N THR A 113 15.07 7.23 5.91
CA THR A 113 14.48 7.35 7.24
C THR A 113 13.14 6.62 7.32
N TYR A 114 12.72 6.31 8.54
CA TYR A 114 11.43 5.65 8.77
C TYR A 114 10.24 6.52 8.33
N ALA A 115 10.36 7.84 8.45
CA ALA A 115 9.36 8.80 7.99
C ALA A 115 9.26 8.82 6.45
N GLU A 116 10.38 8.86 5.74
CA GLU A 116 10.41 8.79 4.27
C GLU A 116 9.81 7.48 3.74
N MET A 117 10.15 6.35 4.36
CA MET A 117 9.53 5.05 4.03
C MET A 117 8.00 5.08 4.15
N LEU A 118 7.48 5.68 5.22
CA LEU A 118 6.03 5.79 5.47
C LEU A 118 5.35 6.77 4.49
N ALA A 119 6.01 7.87 4.15
CA ALA A 119 5.52 8.83 3.15
C ALA A 119 5.40 8.17 1.77
N THR A 120 6.45 7.48 1.31
CA THR A 120 6.43 6.72 0.05
C THR A 120 5.33 5.65 0.05
N CYS A 121 5.09 5.02 1.20
CA CYS A 121 4.01 4.04 1.35
C CYS A 121 2.61 4.67 1.29
N LYS A 122 2.45 5.87 1.84
CA LYS A 122 1.21 6.65 1.74
C LYS A 122 0.93 7.09 0.30
N ASP A 123 1.95 7.48 -0.46
CA ASP A 123 1.82 7.78 -1.89
C ASP A 123 1.43 6.53 -2.71
N ALA A 124 1.98 5.36 -2.36
CA ALA A 124 1.57 4.10 -2.95
C ALA A 124 0.12 3.72 -2.59
N LEU A 125 -0.34 4.05 -1.37
CA LEU A 125 -1.72 3.88 -0.95
C LEU A 125 -2.67 4.72 -1.78
N PHE A 126 -2.37 6.00 -2.04
CA PHE A 126 -3.22 6.85 -2.87
C PHE A 126 -3.36 6.32 -4.30
N ARG A 127 -2.25 5.84 -4.90
CA ARG A 127 -2.30 5.19 -6.22
C ARG A 127 -3.18 3.94 -6.20
N LEU A 128 -3.03 3.10 -5.18
CA LEU A 128 -3.88 1.91 -5.02
C LEU A 128 -5.36 2.29 -4.88
N LEU A 129 -5.70 3.26 -4.02
CA LEU A 129 -7.07 3.71 -3.82
C LEU A 129 -7.69 4.25 -5.12
N ASP A 130 -6.92 4.96 -5.94
CA ASP A 130 -7.40 5.42 -7.25
C ASP A 130 -7.82 4.26 -8.17
N PHE A 131 -7.07 3.15 -8.20
CA PHE A 131 -7.52 1.95 -8.93
C PHE A 131 -8.80 1.36 -8.33
N LEU A 132 -8.84 1.20 -7.01
CA LEU A 132 -9.95 0.53 -6.31
C LEU A 132 -11.26 1.33 -6.42
N GLU A 133 -11.18 2.66 -6.35
CA GLU A 133 -12.33 3.58 -6.40
C GLU A 133 -12.73 3.90 -7.84
N ASN A 134 -11.78 4.28 -8.70
CA ASN A 134 -12.10 4.85 -10.02
C ASN A 134 -12.12 3.81 -11.14
N ASP A 135 -11.37 2.71 -11.02
CA ASP A 135 -11.30 1.70 -12.08
C ASP A 135 -12.19 0.49 -11.75
N PHE A 136 -12.17 0.01 -10.51
CA PHE A 136 -13.01 -1.11 -10.07
C PHE A 136 -14.35 -0.68 -9.45
N SER A 137 -14.45 0.55 -8.96
CA SER A 137 -15.63 1.06 -8.25
C SER A 137 -16.05 0.19 -7.08
N PHE A 138 -15.08 -0.27 -6.28
CA PHE A 138 -15.38 -1.01 -5.06
C PHE A 138 -16.03 -0.11 -4.00
N GLU A 139 -17.01 -0.65 -3.27
CA GLU A 139 -17.83 0.11 -2.32
C GLU A 139 -17.45 -0.15 -0.84
N ASP A 140 -17.19 -1.41 -0.47
CA ASP A 140 -16.80 -1.83 0.89
C ASP A 140 -15.27 -1.92 0.98
N VAL A 141 -14.65 -0.74 1.13
CA VAL A 141 -13.20 -0.52 1.25
C VAL A 141 -12.86 -0.13 2.70
N GLU A 142 -12.01 -0.89 3.38
CA GLU A 142 -11.47 -0.54 4.71
C GLU A 142 -9.95 -0.41 4.64
N VAL A 143 -9.44 0.77 4.97
CA VAL A 143 -7.99 1.04 5.03
C VAL A 143 -7.51 0.91 6.46
N VAL A 144 -6.37 0.25 6.65
CA VAL A 144 -5.78 -0.02 7.96
C VAL A 144 -4.29 0.30 7.94
N PHE A 145 -3.84 1.22 8.77
CA PHE A 145 -2.42 1.35 9.08
C PHE A 145 -1.95 0.13 9.87
N SER A 146 -0.91 -0.55 9.39
CA SER A 146 -0.41 -1.82 9.94
C SER A 146 0.29 -1.69 11.30
N GLY A 147 0.51 -0.47 11.80
CA GLY A 147 1.37 -0.18 12.94
C GLY A 147 2.87 -0.32 12.63
N GLY A 148 3.22 -0.78 11.42
CA GLY A 148 4.59 -0.94 10.95
C GLY A 148 4.94 0.13 9.91
N ARG A 149 5.34 -0.31 8.72
CA ARG A 149 5.80 0.53 7.60
C ARG A 149 4.81 0.54 6.44
N GLY A 150 3.53 0.29 6.73
CA GLY A 150 2.61 -0.14 5.69
C GLY A 150 1.15 -0.03 6.02
N TYR A 151 0.34 -0.28 4.99
CA TYR A 151 -1.11 -0.25 5.04
C TYR A 151 -1.69 -1.53 4.46
N HIS A 152 -2.80 -1.98 5.03
CA HIS A 152 -3.65 -3.00 4.42
C HIS A 152 -4.93 -2.32 3.90
N VAL A 153 -5.38 -2.73 2.72
CA VAL A 153 -6.69 -2.33 2.18
C VAL A 153 -7.53 -3.58 2.02
N HIS A 154 -8.66 -3.63 2.72
CA HIS A 154 -9.62 -4.73 2.66
C HIS A 154 -10.79 -4.35 1.75
N ILE A 155 -11.02 -5.13 0.70
CA ILE A 155 -12.21 -5.07 -0.14
C ILE A 155 -13.14 -6.22 0.21
N ARG A 156 -14.40 -5.90 0.50
CA ARG A 156 -15.40 -6.87 0.95
C ARG A 156 -16.65 -6.89 0.09
N ASP A 157 -16.61 -6.35 -1.11
CA ASP A 157 -17.73 -6.45 -2.05
C ASP A 157 -18.10 -7.91 -2.36
N GLU A 158 -19.39 -8.17 -2.53
CA GLU A 158 -19.90 -9.54 -2.72
C GLU A 158 -19.31 -10.22 -3.97
N ASN A 159 -19.09 -9.44 -5.03
CA ASN A 159 -18.56 -9.90 -6.31
C ASN A 159 -17.09 -10.39 -6.26
N VAL A 160 -16.29 -9.99 -5.26
CA VAL A 160 -14.86 -10.38 -5.16
C VAL A 160 -14.58 -11.47 -4.13
N ARG A 161 -15.52 -11.74 -3.22
CA ARG A 161 -15.32 -12.66 -2.08
C ARG A 161 -15.00 -14.10 -2.48
N HIS A 162 -15.45 -14.53 -3.66
CA HIS A 162 -15.26 -15.88 -4.17
C HIS A 162 -14.14 -16.00 -5.22
N LEU A 163 -13.40 -14.91 -5.50
CA LEU A 163 -12.30 -14.98 -6.44
C LEU A 163 -11.23 -15.94 -5.95
N GLU A 164 -10.89 -16.89 -6.81
CA GLU A 164 -9.76 -17.80 -6.61
C GLU A 164 -8.43 -17.11 -6.86
N ARG A 165 -7.34 -17.79 -6.50
CA ARG A 165 -5.97 -17.25 -6.59
C ARG A 165 -5.61 -16.69 -7.96
N GLU A 166 -6.02 -17.36 -9.03
CA GLU A 166 -5.77 -16.95 -10.42
C GLU A 166 -6.51 -15.67 -10.79
N HIS A 167 -7.79 -15.56 -10.46
CA HIS A 167 -8.56 -14.32 -10.69
C HIS A 167 -7.99 -13.12 -9.90
N ARG A 168 -7.52 -13.37 -8.67
CA ARG A 168 -6.87 -12.33 -7.86
C ARG A 168 -5.54 -11.88 -8.44
N ARG A 169 -4.82 -12.79 -9.12
CA ARG A 169 -3.58 -12.43 -9.83
C ARG A 169 -3.87 -11.46 -10.98
N GLU A 170 -4.95 -11.63 -11.73
CA GLU A 170 -5.33 -10.66 -12.78
C GLU A 170 -5.57 -9.25 -12.21
N ILE A 171 -6.16 -9.15 -11.01
CA ILE A 171 -6.31 -7.87 -10.31
C ILE A 171 -4.94 -7.30 -9.92
N VAL A 172 -4.05 -8.14 -9.39
CA VAL A 172 -2.67 -7.74 -9.07
C VAL A 172 -1.95 -7.23 -10.31
N ASP A 173 -2.00 -7.98 -11.41
CA ASP A 173 -1.34 -7.65 -12.66
C ASP A 173 -1.89 -6.33 -13.21
N TYR A 174 -3.21 -6.12 -13.13
CA TYR A 174 -3.84 -4.85 -13.52
C TYR A 174 -3.32 -3.66 -12.72
N VAL A 175 -3.38 -3.69 -11.38
CA VAL A 175 -2.95 -2.55 -10.55
C VAL A 175 -1.44 -2.31 -10.60
N ARG A 176 -0.66 -3.35 -10.95
CA ARG A 176 0.79 -3.25 -11.15
C ARG A 176 1.19 -2.90 -12.58
N GLY A 177 0.25 -2.87 -13.53
CA GLY A 177 0.51 -2.63 -14.95
C GLY A 177 1.32 -3.76 -15.62
N ILE A 178 1.26 -4.98 -15.09
CA ILE A 178 1.96 -6.14 -15.64
C ILE A 178 1.21 -6.62 -16.88
N GLY A 179 1.93 -6.84 -17.98
CA GLY A 179 1.35 -7.34 -19.22
C GLY A 179 0.50 -6.31 -19.98
N LEU A 180 0.59 -5.02 -19.63
CA LEU A 180 -0.11 -3.95 -20.34
C LEU A 180 0.30 -3.90 -21.81
N ASP A 181 -0.68 -4.10 -22.70
CA ASP A 181 -0.53 -3.92 -24.14
C ASP A 181 -1.23 -2.63 -24.58
N PHE A 182 -0.45 -1.69 -25.12
CA PHE A 182 -0.97 -0.40 -25.58
C PHE A 182 -1.98 -0.56 -26.73
N ASP A 183 -1.78 -1.53 -27.63
CA ASP A 183 -2.68 -1.71 -28.77
C ASP A 183 -4.07 -2.20 -28.35
N GLU A 184 -4.19 -2.91 -27.22
CA GLU A 184 -5.49 -3.32 -26.65
C GLU A 184 -6.30 -2.15 -26.06
N LEU A 185 -5.63 -1.02 -25.77
CA LEU A 185 -6.27 0.22 -25.30
C LEU A 185 -6.79 1.09 -26.45
N ILE A 186 -6.52 0.70 -27.70
CA ILE A 186 -6.90 1.49 -28.88
C ILE A 186 -8.23 1.03 -29.46
N GLU A 187 -9.18 1.95 -29.55
CA GLU A 187 -10.41 1.79 -30.33
C GLU A 187 -10.25 2.31 -31.75
N THR A 188 -10.87 1.62 -32.71
CA THR A 188 -10.84 2.01 -34.12
C THR A 188 -12.25 2.31 -34.62
N GLU A 189 -12.46 3.54 -35.07
CA GLU A 189 -13.70 3.98 -35.72
C GLU A 189 -13.47 4.11 -37.22
N THR A 190 -14.35 3.50 -38.02
CA THR A 190 -14.34 3.69 -39.48
C THR A 190 -15.05 5.00 -39.83
N VAL A 191 -14.31 6.01 -40.27
CA VAL A 191 -14.92 7.26 -40.74
C VAL A 191 -15.22 7.14 -42.24
N ALA A 192 -16.51 7.15 -42.58
CA ALA A 192 -16.96 7.27 -43.95
C ALA A 192 -16.59 8.67 -44.49
N GLY A 193 -15.52 8.75 -45.28
CA GLY A 193 -15.12 10.01 -45.90
C GLY A 193 -16.17 10.48 -46.92
N LEU A 194 -16.63 11.73 -46.79
CA LEU A 194 -17.27 12.48 -47.87
C LEU A 194 -16.28 12.59 -49.06
N GLY A 195 -16.26 11.57 -49.93
CA GLY A 195 -15.57 11.60 -51.23
C GLY A 195 -14.23 10.86 -51.36
N ARG A 196 -13.75 10.09 -50.36
CA ARG A 196 -12.57 9.20 -50.52
C ARG A 196 -13.00 7.76 -50.78
N ARG A 197 -12.34 7.10 -51.74
CA ARG A 197 -12.63 5.72 -52.18
C ARG A 197 -12.16 4.63 -51.20
N THR A 198 -11.46 5.01 -50.14
CA THR A 198 -10.95 4.12 -49.09
C THR A 198 -11.40 4.67 -47.74
N PRO A 199 -12.06 3.87 -46.88
CA PRO A 199 -12.37 4.28 -45.51
C PRO A 199 -11.07 4.68 -44.80
N THR A 200 -11.09 5.78 -44.04
CA THR A 200 -9.98 6.11 -43.14
C THR A 200 -10.37 5.67 -41.75
N GLU A 201 -9.54 4.84 -41.14
CA GLU A 201 -9.70 4.38 -39.76
C GLU A 201 -9.13 5.46 -38.83
N ARG A 202 -9.95 5.95 -37.90
CA ARG A 202 -9.50 6.76 -36.78
C ARG A 202 -9.23 5.85 -35.60
N ARG A 203 -8.09 6.05 -34.94
CA ARG A 203 -7.69 5.30 -33.75
C ARG A 203 -7.70 6.24 -32.55
N HIS A 204 -8.37 5.82 -31.48
CA HIS A 204 -8.51 6.55 -30.24
C HIS A 204 -7.98 5.70 -29.09
N LEU A 205 -7.15 6.29 -28.23
CA LEU A 205 -6.86 5.72 -26.92
C LEU A 205 -8.13 5.81 -26.07
N ARG A 206 -8.51 4.73 -25.39
CA ARG A 206 -9.61 4.75 -24.41
C ARG A 206 -9.21 5.60 -23.20
N ILE A 207 -9.82 6.77 -23.03
CA ILE A 207 -9.44 7.70 -21.96
C ILE A 207 -10.45 7.77 -20.80
N ASP A 208 -11.57 7.07 -20.91
CA ASP A 208 -12.64 7.13 -19.90
C ASP A 208 -12.25 6.52 -18.55
N GLY A 209 -11.21 5.68 -18.50
CA GLY A 209 -10.70 5.11 -17.27
C GLY A 209 -9.49 4.20 -17.42
N GLY A 210 -9.06 3.62 -16.30
CA GLY A 210 -7.97 2.64 -16.25
C GLY A 210 -6.64 3.16 -16.80
N TRP A 211 -5.84 2.24 -17.34
CA TRP A 211 -4.53 2.56 -17.89
C TRP A 211 -4.58 3.53 -19.07
N GLY A 212 -5.62 3.50 -19.90
CA GLY A 212 -5.73 4.44 -21.02
C GLY A 212 -5.92 5.89 -20.57
N ARG A 213 -6.69 6.15 -19.50
CA ARG A 213 -6.75 7.45 -18.82
C ARG A 213 -5.38 7.89 -18.31
N ARG A 214 -4.68 7.03 -17.57
CA ARG A 214 -3.35 7.33 -17.00
C ARG A 214 -2.31 7.69 -18.06
N ILE A 215 -2.27 6.91 -19.13
CA ILE A 215 -1.38 7.16 -20.27
C ILE A 215 -1.69 8.51 -20.91
N HIS A 216 -2.98 8.78 -21.11
CA HIS A 216 -3.43 10.03 -21.70
C HIS A 216 -3.08 11.23 -20.82
N GLU A 217 -3.30 11.16 -19.51
CA GLU A 217 -2.94 12.22 -18.56
C GLU A 217 -1.43 12.50 -18.58
N GLN A 218 -0.57 11.47 -18.56
CA GLN A 218 0.88 11.65 -18.68
C GLN A 218 1.29 12.26 -20.03
N PHE A 219 0.66 11.80 -21.11
CA PHE A 219 0.93 12.32 -22.45
C PHE A 219 0.50 13.78 -22.57
N MET A 220 -0.67 14.15 -22.05
CA MET A 220 -1.18 15.52 -22.09
C MET A 220 -0.37 16.47 -21.20
N ALA A 221 0.06 16.02 -20.02
CA ALA A 221 0.98 16.80 -19.18
C ALA A 221 2.30 17.08 -19.91
N PHE A 222 2.81 16.12 -20.68
CA PHE A 222 3.98 16.32 -21.52
C PHE A 222 3.71 17.26 -22.70
N VAL A 223 2.52 17.18 -23.32
CA VAL A 223 2.11 18.12 -24.37
C VAL A 223 2.05 19.55 -23.82
N ASP A 224 1.50 19.75 -22.62
CA ASP A 224 1.48 21.05 -21.96
C ASP A 224 2.91 21.56 -21.64
N GLU A 225 3.79 20.70 -21.12
CA GLU A 225 5.23 21.02 -20.94
C GLU A 225 5.87 21.52 -22.25
N LEU A 226 5.61 20.85 -23.37
CA LEU A 226 6.15 21.25 -24.68
C LEU A 226 5.63 22.60 -25.17
N LEU A 227 4.38 22.94 -24.85
CA LEU A 227 3.77 24.21 -25.27
C LEU A 227 4.28 25.40 -24.44
N ASP A 228 4.77 25.15 -23.22
CA ASP A 228 5.38 26.16 -22.35
C ASP A 228 6.87 26.43 -22.69
N LEU A 229 7.51 25.55 -23.47
CA LEU A 229 8.90 25.68 -23.90
C LEU A 229 9.06 26.50 -25.20
N GLU A 230 10.25 27.08 -25.37
CA GLU A 230 10.67 27.61 -26.68
C GLU A 230 10.82 26.48 -27.71
N ASP A 231 10.58 26.78 -28.98
CA ASP A 231 10.55 25.78 -30.07
C ASP A 231 11.80 24.91 -30.11
N GLU A 232 13.00 25.50 -30.01
CA GLU A 232 14.26 24.75 -30.01
C GLU A 232 14.33 23.75 -28.84
N ALA A 233 13.92 24.16 -27.64
CA ALA A 233 13.93 23.31 -26.45
C ALA A 233 12.86 22.21 -26.52
N ALA A 234 11.66 22.52 -27.02
CA ALA A 234 10.59 21.55 -27.24
C ALA A 234 11.00 20.47 -28.26
N LEU A 235 11.68 20.87 -29.34
CA LEU A 235 12.19 19.94 -30.35
C LEU A 235 13.31 19.05 -29.80
N GLU A 236 14.23 19.60 -28.99
CA GLU A 236 15.27 18.80 -28.32
C GLU A 236 14.64 17.77 -27.37
N ARG A 237 13.65 18.21 -26.58
CA ARG A 237 12.90 17.36 -25.65
C ARG A 237 12.19 16.20 -26.34
N LEU A 238 11.55 16.44 -27.48
CA LEU A 238 10.91 15.41 -28.30
C LEU A 238 11.93 14.44 -28.92
N GLN A 239 13.08 14.95 -29.37
CA GLN A 239 14.13 14.13 -29.97
C GLN A 239 14.91 13.27 -28.97
N ALA A 240 14.78 13.55 -27.66
CA ALA A 240 15.32 12.69 -26.62
C ALA A 240 14.61 11.31 -26.55
N PHE A 241 13.43 11.18 -27.14
CA PHE A 241 12.76 9.90 -27.27
C PHE A 241 13.36 9.10 -28.43
N ASP A 242 13.72 7.85 -28.14
CA ASP A 242 14.23 6.92 -29.15
C ASP A 242 13.26 6.83 -30.36
N GLY A 243 13.81 6.81 -31.57
CA GLY A 243 13.02 6.75 -32.81
C GLY A 243 12.23 8.01 -33.19
N ILE A 244 12.35 9.12 -32.44
CA ILE A 244 11.79 10.43 -32.77
C ILE A 244 12.90 11.33 -33.32
N GLY A 245 13.00 11.43 -34.65
CA GLY A 245 13.89 12.40 -35.30
C GLY A 245 13.22 13.77 -35.49
N GLU A 246 14.01 14.75 -35.94
CA GLU A 246 13.61 16.15 -36.19
C GLU A 246 12.21 16.29 -36.84
N GLY A 247 11.98 15.67 -38.01
CA GLY A 247 10.68 15.80 -38.69
C GLY A 247 9.48 15.21 -37.92
N LYS A 248 9.71 14.18 -37.09
CA LYS A 248 8.65 13.65 -36.21
C LYS A 248 8.41 14.58 -35.02
N ALA A 249 9.48 15.18 -34.48
CA ALA A 249 9.38 16.16 -33.40
C ALA A 249 8.61 17.40 -33.87
N GLU A 250 8.95 17.96 -35.03
CA GLU A 250 8.22 19.09 -35.64
C GLU A 250 6.74 18.75 -35.84
N ALA A 251 6.43 17.56 -36.36
CA ALA A 251 5.06 17.13 -36.57
C ALA A 251 4.28 16.96 -35.26
N THR A 252 4.90 16.42 -34.21
CA THR A 252 4.28 16.33 -32.87
C THR A 252 4.04 17.72 -32.28
N LEU A 253 5.02 18.63 -32.33
CA LEU A 253 4.85 19.99 -31.81
C LEU A 253 3.77 20.77 -32.58
N ASN A 254 3.69 20.55 -33.90
CA ASN A 254 2.62 21.09 -34.74
C ASN A 254 1.25 20.52 -34.32
N ALA A 255 1.14 19.21 -34.11
CA ALA A 255 -0.08 18.57 -33.62
C ALA A 255 -0.50 19.10 -32.24
N ALA A 256 0.45 19.29 -31.31
CA ALA A 256 0.21 19.88 -30.00
C ALA A 256 -0.43 21.28 -30.09
N ARG A 257 0.01 22.10 -31.05
CA ARG A 257 -0.48 23.47 -31.25
C ARG A 257 -1.82 23.54 -31.99
N ASN A 258 -1.96 22.73 -33.04
CA ASN A 258 -3.04 22.89 -34.03
C ASN A 258 -4.11 21.81 -33.95
N ASN A 259 -3.89 20.74 -33.19
CA ASN A 259 -4.81 19.61 -33.05
C ASN A 259 -5.04 19.23 -31.57
N ARG A 260 -4.90 20.19 -30.64
CA ARG A 260 -5.04 19.97 -29.20
C ARG A 260 -6.36 19.27 -28.83
N GLU A 261 -7.49 19.74 -29.36
CA GLU A 261 -8.81 19.13 -29.10
C GLU A 261 -8.86 17.65 -29.50
N GLU A 262 -8.18 17.27 -30.58
CA GLU A 262 -8.11 15.87 -31.03
C GLU A 262 -7.20 15.04 -30.11
N LEU A 263 -6.08 15.62 -29.63
CA LEU A 263 -5.21 14.98 -28.65
C LEU A 263 -5.92 14.78 -27.31
N GLU A 264 -6.67 15.79 -26.85
CA GLU A 264 -7.50 15.75 -25.65
C GLU A 264 -8.60 14.68 -25.76
N ALA A 265 -9.13 14.44 -26.96
CA ALA A 265 -10.06 13.35 -27.26
C ALA A 265 -9.38 11.97 -27.48
N GLY A 266 -8.08 11.85 -27.16
CA GLY A 266 -7.33 10.60 -27.28
C GLY A 266 -7.03 10.16 -28.71
N ASN A 267 -7.20 11.02 -29.72
CA ASN A 267 -6.96 10.66 -31.11
C ASN A 267 -5.47 10.50 -31.40
N VAL A 268 -5.02 9.25 -31.55
CA VAL A 268 -3.61 8.93 -31.86
C VAL A 268 -3.32 8.93 -33.37
N THR A 269 -4.35 9.07 -34.22
CA THR A 269 -4.18 9.17 -35.69
C THR A 269 -3.89 10.57 -36.22
N VAL A 270 -3.85 11.58 -35.34
CA VAL A 270 -3.47 12.96 -35.69
C VAL A 270 -2.12 12.97 -36.43
N HIS A 271 -1.15 12.22 -35.92
CA HIS A 271 0.11 11.98 -36.60
C HIS A 271 0.74 10.66 -36.13
N THR A 272 1.53 9.99 -36.99
CA THR A 272 2.19 8.73 -36.62
C THR A 272 3.16 8.89 -35.44
N ALA A 273 3.79 10.06 -35.31
CA ALA A 273 4.66 10.38 -34.18
C ALA A 273 3.88 10.50 -32.84
N VAL A 274 2.62 10.95 -32.88
CA VAL A 274 1.75 11.01 -31.70
C VAL A 274 1.45 9.60 -31.20
N ALA A 275 1.08 8.68 -32.09
CA ALA A 275 0.86 7.27 -31.71
C ALA A 275 2.11 6.63 -31.09
N GLN A 276 3.29 6.83 -31.69
CA GLN A 276 4.55 6.31 -31.17
C GLN A 276 4.91 6.89 -29.81
N LEU A 277 4.66 8.18 -29.60
CA LEU A 277 4.89 8.81 -28.30
C LEU A 277 3.90 8.30 -27.27
N ALA A 278 2.60 8.28 -27.56
CA ALA A 278 1.57 7.77 -26.66
C ALA A 278 1.86 6.33 -26.20
N GLU A 279 2.31 5.45 -27.11
CA GLU A 279 2.77 4.10 -26.79
C GLU A 279 3.95 4.11 -25.79
N ARG A 280 4.94 4.99 -25.99
CA ARG A 280 6.06 5.15 -25.04
C ARG A 280 5.63 5.72 -23.69
N PHE A 281 4.54 6.49 -23.66
CA PHE A 281 3.93 6.95 -22.41
C PHE A 281 3.22 5.82 -21.65
N ALA A 282 2.92 4.67 -22.28
CA ALA A 282 2.44 3.48 -21.58
C ALA A 282 3.41 3.04 -20.48
N SER A 283 4.68 2.84 -20.81
CA SER A 283 5.68 2.41 -19.81
C SER A 283 5.91 3.45 -18.72
N ARG A 284 5.86 4.75 -19.07
CA ARG A 284 6.01 5.83 -18.08
C ARG A 284 4.83 5.93 -17.14
N ALA A 285 3.61 5.78 -17.67
CA ALA A 285 2.40 5.72 -16.85
C ALA A 285 2.47 4.53 -15.90
N VAL A 286 2.88 3.35 -16.35
CA VAL A 286 3.07 2.20 -15.47
C VAL A 286 4.09 2.50 -14.38
N GLU A 287 5.29 2.98 -14.72
CA GLU A 287 6.33 3.30 -13.73
C GLU A 287 5.85 4.29 -12.66
N ARG A 288 5.11 5.33 -13.08
CA ARG A 288 4.62 6.38 -12.18
C ARG A 288 3.40 5.95 -11.38
N ASP A 289 2.41 5.35 -12.02
CA ASP A 289 1.06 5.27 -11.49
C ASP A 289 0.69 3.85 -10.99
N ASN A 290 1.55 2.84 -11.17
CA ASN A 290 1.29 1.51 -10.61
C ASN A 290 1.20 1.52 -9.08
N ALA A 291 0.46 0.54 -8.54
CA ALA A 291 0.38 0.27 -7.11
C ALA A 291 1.33 -0.91 -6.73
N PRO A 292 2.48 -0.65 -6.08
CA PRO A 292 3.48 -1.67 -5.73
C PRO A 292 3.08 -2.53 -4.51
N ILE A 293 2.00 -3.29 -4.64
CA ILE A 293 1.47 -4.19 -3.61
C ILE A 293 2.29 -5.50 -3.46
N ASP A 294 2.22 -6.13 -2.28
CA ASP A 294 2.71 -7.51 -2.06
C ASP A 294 1.73 -8.54 -2.70
N GLU A 295 2.05 -9.03 -3.91
CA GLU A 295 1.24 -10.02 -4.65
C GLU A 295 0.84 -11.24 -3.79
N PRO A 296 1.78 -11.91 -3.07
CA PRO A 296 1.45 -12.99 -2.16
C PRO A 296 0.33 -12.72 -1.16
N VAL A 297 0.15 -11.48 -0.68
CA VAL A 297 -0.96 -11.15 0.24
C VAL A 297 -2.28 -11.20 -0.51
N THR A 298 -2.31 -10.56 -1.67
CA THR A 298 -3.54 -10.40 -2.46
C THR A 298 -4.03 -11.73 -3.03
N THR A 299 -3.10 -12.57 -3.48
CA THR A 299 -3.43 -13.86 -4.12
C THR A 299 -3.73 -14.98 -3.12
N ASP A 300 -3.21 -14.93 -1.89
CA ASP A 300 -3.46 -15.94 -0.85
C ASP A 300 -4.79 -15.70 -0.12
N THR A 301 -5.80 -16.51 -0.45
CA THR A 301 -7.13 -16.45 0.16
C THR A 301 -7.16 -16.81 1.65
N ASN A 302 -6.05 -17.31 2.21
CA ASN A 302 -5.92 -17.73 3.60
C ASN A 302 -4.90 -16.92 4.38
N ARG A 303 -4.41 -15.81 3.81
CA ARG A 303 -3.41 -14.93 4.44
C ARG A 303 -3.92 -14.47 5.81
N LEU A 304 -3.02 -14.47 6.80
CA LEU A 304 -3.29 -13.88 8.11
C LEU A 304 -2.97 -12.39 8.07
N ILE A 305 -3.97 -11.56 8.32
CA ILE A 305 -3.88 -10.10 8.35
C ILE A 305 -3.93 -9.61 9.78
N ARG A 306 -3.17 -8.56 10.07
CA ARG A 306 -3.05 -8.00 11.41
C ARG A 306 -4.38 -7.43 11.89
N LEU A 307 -4.74 -7.70 13.14
CA LEU A 307 -5.96 -7.18 13.75
C LEU A 307 -5.88 -5.65 13.90
N PRO A 308 -6.80 -4.86 13.32
CA PRO A 308 -6.90 -3.42 13.59
C PRO A 308 -7.25 -3.15 15.06
N GLY A 309 -6.71 -2.08 15.62
CA GLY A 309 -6.79 -1.73 17.05
C GLY A 309 -5.79 -2.49 17.93
N SER A 310 -4.91 -3.31 17.36
CA SER A 310 -3.85 -4.01 18.10
C SER A 310 -2.51 -3.30 18.03
N LEU A 311 -1.53 -3.72 18.84
CA LEU A 311 -0.19 -3.16 18.79
C LEU A 311 0.74 -3.95 17.87
N HIS A 312 1.56 -3.22 17.12
CA HIS A 312 2.60 -3.79 16.29
C HIS A 312 3.88 -4.02 17.11
N GLY A 313 4.15 -5.27 17.52
CA GLY A 313 5.33 -5.62 18.33
C GLY A 313 6.73 -5.43 17.72
N GLY A 314 6.85 -4.81 16.54
CA GLY A 314 8.14 -4.34 15.99
C GLY A 314 8.36 -2.83 16.11
N SER A 315 7.34 -2.07 16.50
CA SER A 315 7.37 -0.59 16.60
C SER A 315 6.72 -0.10 17.89
N GLY A 316 5.79 -0.85 18.46
CA GLY A 316 4.96 -0.40 19.58
C GLY A 316 3.83 0.54 19.15
N LEU A 317 3.65 0.81 17.85
CA LEU A 317 2.55 1.64 17.35
C LEU A 317 1.24 0.86 17.27
N GLU A 318 0.13 1.59 17.33
CA GLU A 318 -1.21 1.08 17.12
C GLU A 318 -1.46 0.75 15.65
N THR A 319 -2.25 -0.28 15.41
CA THR A 319 -2.88 -0.51 14.11
C THR A 319 -4.19 0.23 14.09
N LEU A 320 -4.39 1.12 13.11
CA LEU A 320 -5.54 2.01 13.09
C LEU A 320 -6.35 1.78 11.83
N ARG A 321 -7.68 1.70 11.98
CA ARG A 321 -8.59 1.85 10.84
C ARG A 321 -8.62 3.33 10.49
N LEU A 322 -8.62 3.63 9.20
CA LEU A 322 -8.67 4.99 8.70
C LEU A 322 -9.90 5.12 7.82
N ASP A 323 -10.76 6.07 8.15
CA ASP A 323 -11.81 6.50 7.23
C ASP A 323 -11.18 7.26 6.06
N ARG A 324 -11.86 7.28 4.91
CA ARG A 324 -11.30 7.78 3.64
C ARG A 324 -10.83 9.24 3.72
N ASP A 325 -11.53 10.07 4.49
CA ASP A 325 -11.23 11.49 4.73
C ASP A 325 -10.13 11.70 5.78
N GLU A 326 -9.84 10.71 6.62
CA GLU A 326 -8.74 10.77 7.59
C GLU A 326 -7.39 10.45 6.96
N ILE A 327 -7.36 9.73 5.84
CA ILE A 327 -6.11 9.26 5.21
C ILE A 327 -5.21 10.43 4.85
N ASP A 328 -5.74 11.52 4.28
CA ASP A 328 -4.95 12.67 3.83
C ASP A 328 -4.15 13.31 4.97
N ASP A 329 -4.77 13.49 6.14
CA ASP A 329 -4.16 14.15 7.30
C ASP A 329 -3.45 13.18 8.26
N PHE A 330 -3.60 11.85 8.08
CA PHE A 330 -3.01 10.86 8.98
C PHE A 330 -1.46 10.89 8.99
N GLU A 331 -0.88 11.08 10.18
CA GLU A 331 0.56 11.09 10.42
C GLU A 331 0.95 9.86 11.27
N PRO A 332 1.48 8.77 10.67
CA PRO A 332 1.65 7.50 11.38
C PRO A 332 2.59 7.57 12.59
N LEU A 333 3.58 8.47 12.56
CA LEU A 333 4.54 8.63 13.67
C LEU A 333 3.99 9.49 14.81
N SER A 334 2.86 10.16 14.63
CA SER A 334 2.20 10.95 15.65
C SER A 334 0.92 10.26 16.15
N ASP A 335 0.03 9.93 15.21
CA ASP A 335 -1.34 9.48 15.47
C ASP A 335 -1.40 8.03 15.93
N ALA A 336 -0.47 7.18 15.46
CA ALA A 336 -0.42 5.77 15.86
C ALA A 336 0.37 5.54 17.17
N VAL A 337 0.82 6.59 17.85
CA VAL A 337 1.53 6.48 19.14
C VAL A 337 0.50 6.26 20.25
N PRO A 338 0.55 5.13 20.97
CA PRO A 338 -0.46 4.84 21.98
C PRO A 338 -0.47 5.85 23.12
N GLU A 339 -1.65 6.36 23.47
CA GLU A 339 -1.81 7.29 24.59
C GLU A 339 -1.34 6.65 25.90
N THR A 340 -1.44 5.33 26.01
CA THR A 340 -0.93 4.61 27.17
C THR A 340 0.57 4.74 27.37
N PHE A 341 1.36 5.04 26.34
CA PHE A 341 2.81 5.18 26.41
C PHE A 341 3.27 6.64 26.56
N ARG A 342 2.33 7.59 26.71
CA ARG A 342 2.63 9.01 26.89
C ARG A 342 2.64 9.41 28.36
N GLY A 343 3.29 10.54 28.65
CA GLY A 343 3.30 11.16 29.98
C GLY A 343 4.27 10.56 31.00
N GLN A 344 5.10 9.61 30.60
CA GLN A 344 6.14 9.02 31.45
C GLN A 344 7.50 9.06 30.76
N GLU A 345 8.56 9.11 31.56
CA GLU A 345 9.92 8.87 31.11
C GLU A 345 10.41 7.53 31.65
N ILE A 346 11.25 6.86 30.87
CA ILE A 346 11.85 5.57 31.23
C ILE A 346 13.33 5.61 30.96
N ALA A 347 14.07 4.91 31.82
CA ALA A 347 15.49 4.69 31.61
C ALA A 347 15.73 3.44 30.75
N VAL A 348 16.54 3.57 29.70
CA VAL A 348 16.88 2.52 28.74
C VAL A 348 18.38 2.54 28.44
N ASP A 349 18.95 1.38 28.17
CA ASP A 349 20.30 1.24 27.63
C ASP A 349 20.19 1.19 26.10
N VAL A 350 20.61 2.25 25.42
CA VAL A 350 20.53 2.39 23.96
C VAL A 350 21.74 1.71 23.33
N THR A 351 21.49 0.68 22.54
CA THR A 351 22.54 -0.11 21.87
C THR A 351 22.84 0.37 20.46
N ASP A 352 21.93 1.12 19.85
CA ASP A 352 22.07 1.68 18.50
C ASP A 352 21.40 3.06 18.44
N GLY A 353 22.22 4.10 18.65
CA GLY A 353 21.81 5.49 18.72
C GLY A 353 21.42 6.08 17.35
N GLY A 354 21.21 7.39 17.30
CA GLY A 354 20.84 8.13 16.09
C GLY A 354 19.53 8.89 16.24
N GLU A 355 19.03 9.42 15.12
CA GLU A 355 17.79 10.19 15.12
C GLU A 355 16.56 9.29 15.18
N VAL A 356 15.54 9.76 15.89
CA VAL A 356 14.24 9.12 16.02
C VAL A 356 13.18 10.20 15.91
N GLU A 357 12.38 10.13 14.85
CA GLU A 357 11.18 10.97 14.71
C GLU A 357 9.97 10.20 15.23
N LEU A 358 9.30 10.75 16.24
CA LEU A 358 8.14 10.11 16.87
C LEU A 358 7.34 11.11 17.73
N GLY A 359 6.02 11.02 17.68
CA GLY A 359 5.13 11.82 18.52
C GLY A 359 5.10 13.31 18.19
N GLY A 360 5.52 13.70 16.98
CA GLY A 360 5.64 15.10 16.53
C GLY A 360 6.99 15.75 16.82
N ASP A 361 7.94 15.02 17.42
CA ASP A 361 9.26 15.50 17.81
C ASP A 361 10.38 14.67 17.13
N ILE A 362 11.57 15.27 17.04
CA ILE A 362 12.82 14.60 16.61
C ILE A 362 13.77 14.50 17.80
N PHE A 363 14.20 13.28 18.12
CA PHE A 363 15.12 12.97 19.20
C PHE A 363 16.48 12.55 18.65
N THR A 364 17.55 13.22 19.08
CA THR A 364 18.93 12.73 18.85
C THR A 364 19.35 11.86 20.04
N VAL A 365 19.30 10.54 19.87
CA VAL A 365 19.54 9.58 20.95
C VAL A 365 20.98 9.07 20.89
N SER A 366 21.72 9.20 21.99
CA SER A 366 23.08 8.66 22.11
C SER A 366 23.06 7.22 22.64
N GLU A 367 24.09 6.43 22.31
CA GLU A 367 24.30 5.10 22.89
C GLU A 367 24.56 5.16 24.40
N GLY A 368 24.22 4.09 25.11
CA GLY A 368 24.32 3.94 26.56
C GLY A 368 23.05 4.32 27.31
N ASP A 369 23.18 4.56 28.62
CA ASP A 369 22.04 4.84 29.49
C ASP A 369 21.40 6.20 29.18
N GLN A 370 20.12 6.18 28.80
CA GLN A 370 19.32 7.36 28.47
C GLN A 370 18.00 7.37 29.23
N SER A 371 17.54 8.56 29.64
CA SER A 371 16.15 8.79 30.07
C SER A 371 15.39 9.36 28.88
N LEU A 372 14.36 8.64 28.42
CA LEU A 372 13.57 9.01 27.24
C LEU A 372 12.08 8.99 27.56
N PRO A 373 11.24 9.76 26.83
CA PRO A 373 9.80 9.55 26.85
C PRO A 373 9.47 8.09 26.56
N GLU A 374 8.49 7.54 27.29
CA GLU A 374 8.21 6.11 27.25
C GLU A 374 7.92 5.59 25.84
N TYR A 375 7.13 6.32 25.06
CA TYR A 375 6.81 5.92 23.68
C TYR A 375 8.05 5.82 22.78
N VAL A 376 9.05 6.69 22.97
CA VAL A 376 10.35 6.63 22.26
C VAL A 376 11.14 5.40 22.71
N GLY A 377 11.23 5.17 24.02
CA GLY A 377 11.93 4.01 24.55
C GLY A 377 11.27 2.68 24.15
N VAL A 378 9.93 2.60 24.13
CA VAL A 378 9.18 1.45 23.63
C VAL A 378 9.46 1.21 22.15
N PHE A 379 9.47 2.27 21.32
CA PHE A 379 9.77 2.18 19.90
C PHE A 379 11.18 1.63 19.66
N LEU A 380 12.19 2.17 20.34
CA LEU A 380 13.58 1.70 20.26
C LEU A 380 13.72 0.25 20.73
N MET A 381 13.12 -0.11 21.86
CA MET A 381 13.15 -1.49 22.39
C MET A 381 12.46 -2.49 21.45
N ALA A 382 11.32 -2.12 20.85
CA ALA A 382 10.60 -2.99 19.92
C ALA A 382 11.39 -3.25 18.63
N ARG A 383 12.21 -2.28 18.21
CA ARG A 383 13.13 -2.38 17.06
C ARG A 383 14.48 -3.01 17.41
N GLY A 384 14.73 -3.32 18.67
CA GLY A 384 16.01 -3.87 19.12
C GLY A 384 17.18 -2.88 19.13
N ARG A 385 16.89 -1.57 19.21
CA ARG A 385 17.88 -0.49 19.32
C ARG A 385 18.15 -0.07 20.77
N ALA A 386 17.39 -0.60 21.72
CA ALA A 386 17.56 -0.37 23.14
C ALA A 386 17.08 -1.58 23.95
N GLU A 387 17.55 -1.67 25.19
CA GLU A 387 17.08 -2.63 26.19
C GLU A 387 16.67 -1.85 27.47
N LYS A 388 15.77 -2.43 28.29
CA LYS A 388 15.33 -1.79 29.53
C LYS A 388 16.47 -1.81 30.55
N GLU A 389 16.89 -0.64 31.03
CA GLU A 389 18.00 -0.49 31.99
C GLU A 389 17.77 -1.28 33.29
N LYS A 390 18.86 -1.72 33.93
CA LYS A 390 18.86 -2.30 35.28
C LYS A 390 18.47 -1.23 36.32
N GLU A 391 17.73 -1.65 37.36
CA GLU A 391 17.18 -0.72 38.37
C GLU A 391 18.22 -0.47 39.46
#